data_AF-A0A1D8IP97-F1
#
_entry.id   AF-A0A1D8IP97-F1
#
_cell.length_a   1.000
_cell.length_b   1.000
_cell.length_c   1.000
_cell.angle_alpha   90.00
_cell.angle_beta   90.00
_cell.angle_gamma   90.00
#
_symmetry.space_group_name_H-M   'P 1'
#
loop_
_entity.id
_entity.type
_entity.pdbx_description
1 polymer ?
#
loop_
_entity_poly.entity_id
_entity_poly.type
_entity_poly.pdbx_seq_one_letter_code
_entity_poly.pdbx_strand_id
1 'polypeptide(L)'
;MKTLNEPDFSANHIVEKIELFRCEECGAEYEDYDEARECCPPTISEVEYWVCSECGEYCKTEVQAIEHCTDQSYRTKLESQGQIRLFP
;
A
#
# COMPACT_ATOMS: atom_id res chain seq x y z
N MET A 1 -25.33 26.74 8.00
CA MET A 1 -25.05 25.29 7.95
C MET A 1 -23.66 25.17 7.35
N LYS A 2 -22.69 24.64 8.10
CA LYS A 2 -21.28 24.64 7.70
C LYS A 2 -21.13 23.72 6.48
N THR A 3 -20.74 24.29 5.36
CA THR A 3 -20.18 23.54 4.22
C THR A 3 -19.00 22.77 4.77
N LEU A 4 -19.13 21.44 4.81
CA LEU A 4 -17.99 20.56 4.97
C LEU A 4 -17.07 20.90 3.80
N ASN A 5 -15.86 21.38 4.12
CA ASN A 5 -14.76 21.49 3.17
C ASN A 5 -14.74 20.19 2.39
N GLU A 6 -15.04 20.26 1.10
CA GLU A 6 -14.63 19.24 0.15
C GLU A 6 -13.11 19.16 0.33
N PRO A 7 -12.54 18.06 0.87
CA PRO A 7 -11.11 17.91 0.79
C PRO A 7 -10.82 17.84 -0.70
N ASP A 8 -10.13 18.85 -1.20
CA ASP A 8 -9.55 18.88 -2.53
C ASP A 8 -8.67 17.62 -2.63
N PHE A 9 -9.26 16.52 -3.12
CA PHE A 9 -8.66 15.19 -3.30
C PHE A 9 -7.58 15.22 -4.40
N SER A 10 -7.01 16.40 -4.68
CA SER A 10 -5.91 16.67 -5.59
C SER A 10 -4.57 16.73 -4.86
N ALA A 11 -4.47 16.15 -3.66
CA ALA A 11 -3.20 15.59 -3.24
C ALA A 11 -3.03 14.30 -4.05
N ASN A 12 -2.15 14.33 -5.05
CA ASN A 12 -1.68 13.14 -5.75
C ASN A 12 -0.99 12.23 -4.71
N HIS A 13 -1.77 11.49 -3.91
CA HIS A 13 -1.25 10.48 -3.03
C HIS A 13 -0.67 9.38 -3.91
N ILE A 14 0.65 9.32 -3.95
CA ILE A 14 1.38 8.42 -4.82
C ILE A 14 1.24 7.03 -4.22
N VAL A 15 0.41 6.19 -4.84
CA VAL A 15 0.37 4.75 -4.60
C VAL A 15 0.94 4.07 -5.83
N GLU A 16 1.80 3.09 -5.61
CA GLU A 16 2.46 2.35 -6.66
C GLU A 16 1.78 1.00 -6.83
N LYS A 17 1.38 0.68 -8.06
CA LYS A 17 0.89 -0.66 -8.38
C LYS A 17 2.09 -1.58 -8.57
N ILE A 18 2.08 -2.71 -7.88
CA ILE A 18 3.06 -3.77 -8.04
C ILE A 18 2.38 -5.09 -8.36
N GLU A 19 3.12 -5.97 -9.02
CA GLU A 19 2.68 -7.31 -9.40
C GLU A 19 3.65 -8.30 -8.76
N LEU A 20 3.11 -9.22 -7.95
CA LEU A 20 3.88 -10.27 -7.29
C LEU A 20 3.40 -11.64 -7.75
N PHE A 21 4.26 -12.63 -7.63
CA PHE A 21 3.98 -14.02 -7.92
C PHE A 21 3.75 -14.78 -6.62
N ARG A 22 2.55 -15.30 -6.44
CA ARG A 22 2.17 -16.06 -5.26
C ARG A 22 2.07 -17.54 -5.59
N CYS A 23 2.75 -18.36 -4.82
CA CYS A 23 2.53 -19.79 -4.84
C CYS A 23 1.21 -20.14 -4.13
N GLU A 24 0.32 -20.86 -4.80
CA GLU A 24 -0.95 -21.27 -4.21
C GLU A 24 -0.81 -22.46 -3.24
N GLU A 25 0.28 -23.24 -3.34
CA GLU A 25 0.54 -24.38 -2.44
C GLU A 25 1.08 -23.92 -1.08
N CYS A 26 2.09 -23.05 -1.07
CA CYS A 26 2.74 -22.61 0.17
C CYS A 26 2.33 -21.20 0.62
N GLY A 27 1.68 -20.44 -0.26
CA GLY A 27 1.24 -19.06 0.01
C GLY A 27 2.36 -18.02 -0.06
N ALA A 28 3.60 -18.41 -0.36
CA ALA A 28 4.74 -17.50 -0.46
C ALA A 28 4.62 -16.57 -1.69
N GLU A 29 5.13 -15.36 -1.53
CA GLU A 29 5.04 -14.28 -2.51
C GLU A 29 6.45 -13.87 -2.94
N TYR A 30 6.62 -13.61 -4.23
CA TYR A 30 7.90 -13.33 -4.88
C TYR A 30 7.76 -12.17 -5.86
N GLU A 31 8.81 -11.37 -6.01
CA GLU A 31 8.86 -10.29 -7.00
C GLU A 31 9.19 -10.82 -8.40
N ASP A 32 9.92 -11.94 -8.47
CA ASP A 32 10.37 -12.57 -9.71
C ASP A 32 9.68 -13.91 -9.97
N TYR A 33 9.30 -14.14 -11.22
CA TYR A 33 8.63 -15.37 -11.64
C TYR A 33 9.54 -16.59 -11.56
N ASP A 34 10.83 -16.46 -11.91
CA ASP A 34 11.77 -17.57 -11.87
C ASP A 34 12.00 -18.02 -10.42
N GLU A 35 12.12 -17.08 -9.47
CA GLU A 35 12.20 -17.40 -8.04
C GLU A 35 10.94 -18.10 -7.53
N ALA A 36 9.76 -17.62 -7.92
CA ALA A 36 8.49 -18.26 -7.57
C ALA A 36 8.40 -19.70 -8.12
N ARG A 37 8.84 -19.89 -9.37
CA ARG A 37 8.84 -21.17 -10.06
C ARG A 37 9.84 -22.15 -9.45
N GLU A 38 10.98 -21.68 -8.97
CA GLU A 38 11.95 -22.50 -8.22
C GLU A 38 11.38 -22.98 -6.88
N CYS A 39 10.49 -22.20 -6.25
CA CYS A 39 9.80 -22.64 -5.04
C CYS A 39 8.81 -23.78 -5.30
N CYS A 40 7.79 -23.57 -6.14
CA CYS A 40 6.69 -24.50 -6.36
C CYS A 40 6.14 -24.39 -7.81
N PRO A 41 6.67 -25.17 -8.76
CA PRO A 41 6.50 -24.92 -10.19
C PRO A 41 5.10 -25.13 -10.83
N PRO A 42 4.10 -25.83 -10.27
CA PRO A 42 2.83 -25.99 -10.99
C PRO A 42 1.75 -24.95 -10.65
N THR A 43 1.87 -24.18 -9.56
CA THR A 43 0.77 -23.33 -9.05
C THR A 43 1.25 -21.94 -8.62
N ILE A 44 1.77 -21.18 -9.59
CA ILE A 44 2.09 -19.76 -9.39
C ILE A 44 0.97 -18.93 -10.01
N SER A 45 0.41 -18.03 -9.20
CA SER A 45 -0.60 -17.06 -9.61
C SER A 45 -0.05 -15.64 -9.46
N GLU A 46 -0.37 -14.77 -10.40
CA GLU A 46 -0.05 -13.34 -10.32
C GLU A 46 -1.05 -12.66 -9.38
N VAL A 47 -0.55 -11.85 -8.46
CA VAL A 47 -1.34 -11.07 -7.51
C VAL A 47 -0.92 -9.61 -7.58
N GLU A 48 -1.92 -8.73 -7.69
CA GLU A 48 -1.71 -7.30 -7.80
C GLU A 48 -1.86 -6.66 -6.41
N TYR A 49 -0.90 -5.82 -6.05
CA TYR A 49 -0.93 -5.02 -4.84
C TYR A 49 -0.71 -3.55 -5.14
N TRP A 50 -1.14 -2.73 -4.19
CA TRP A 50 -0.98 -1.28 -4.21
C TRP A 50 -0.18 -0.88 -2.99
N VAL A 51 0.98 -0.27 -3.21
CA VAL A 51 1.91 0.09 -2.14
C VAL A 51 1.78 1.57 -1.84
N CYS A 52 1.67 1.90 -0.56
CA CYS A 52 1.75 3.28 -0.11
C CYS A 52 3.21 3.76 -0.18
N SER A 53 3.50 4.79 -0.97
CA SER A 53 4.87 5.33 -1.11
C SER A 53 5.42 5.95 0.19
N GLU A 54 4.55 6.32 1.14
CA GLU A 54 4.94 6.98 2.39
C GLU A 54 5.44 5.98 3.44
N CYS A 55 4.90 4.75 3.48
CA CYS A 55 5.23 3.76 4.52
C CYS A 55 5.64 2.39 3.97
N GLY A 56 5.41 2.10 2.68
CA GLY A 56 5.69 0.81 2.05
C GLY A 56 4.65 -0.28 2.34
N GLU A 57 3.48 0.05 2.89
CA GLU A 57 2.46 -0.97 3.20
C GLU A 57 1.73 -1.45 1.94
N TYR A 58 1.58 -2.78 1.81
CA TYR A 58 0.88 -3.44 0.71
C TYR A 58 -0.63 -3.49 0.97
N CYS A 59 -1.40 -2.94 0.05
CA CYS A 59 -2.85 -2.93 0.06
C CYS A 59 -3.40 -3.75 -1.11
N LYS A 60 -4.55 -4.42 -0.89
CA LYS A 60 -5.17 -5.28 -1.92
C LYS A 60 -5.91 -4.50 -3.01
N THR A 61 -6.28 -3.26 -2.73
CA THR A 61 -7.03 -2.43 -3.68
C THR A 61 -6.48 -1.02 -3.68
N GLU A 62 -6.56 -0.36 -4.84
CA GLU A 62 -6.13 1.03 -5.03
C GLU A 62 -6.80 1.96 -4.02
N VAL A 63 -8.12 1.83 -3.83
CA VAL A 63 -8.89 2.67 -2.90
C VAL A 63 -8.35 2.54 -1.47
N GLN A 64 -8.07 1.32 -1.00
CA GLN A 64 -7.50 1.11 0.33
C GLN A 64 -6.11 1.71 0.45
N ALA A 65 -5.28 1.59 -0.60
CA ALA A 65 -3.96 2.18 -0.62
C ALA A 65 -4.02 3.71 -0.57
N ILE A 66 -4.95 4.32 -1.31
CA ILE A 66 -5.15 5.77 -1.33
C ILE A 66 -5.62 6.25 0.05
N GLU A 67 -6.62 5.60 0.63
CA GLU A 67 -7.12 5.94 1.97
C GLU A 67 -6.02 5.79 3.04
N HIS A 68 -5.27 4.69 3.01
CA HIS A 68 -4.12 4.47 3.88
C HIS A 68 -3.05 5.56 3.69
N CYS A 69 -2.63 5.81 2.46
CA CYS A 69 -1.59 6.79 2.12
C CYS A 69 -2.01 8.21 2.55
N THR A 70 -3.30 8.52 2.44
CA THR A 70 -3.87 9.78 2.90
C THR A 70 -3.78 9.92 4.43
N ASP A 71 -4.23 8.90 5.17
CA ASP A 71 -4.17 8.89 6.64
C ASP A 71 -2.71 8.95 7.14
N GLN A 72 -1.82 8.19 6.50
CA GLN A 72 -0.41 8.11 6.85
C GLN A 72 0.33 9.42 6.58
N SER A 73 0.08 10.06 5.43
CA SER A 73 0.65 11.37 5.12
C SER A 73 0.15 12.44 6.10
N TYR A 74 -1.15 12.40 6.45
CA TYR A 74 -1.72 13.31 7.44
C TYR A 74 -1.09 13.12 8.83
N ARG A 75 -0.91 11.88 9.30
CA ARG A 75 -0.22 11.57 10.56
C ARG A 75 1.21 12.08 10.55
N THR A 76 1.98 11.77 9.50
CA THR A 76 3.37 12.22 9.35
C THR A 76 3.49 13.74 9.40
N LYS A 77 2.54 14.45 8.78
CA LYS A 77 2.46 15.91 8.84
C LYS A 77 2.20 16.42 10.26
N LEU A 78 1.28 15.80 11.00
CA LEU A 78 1.00 16.16 12.39
C LEU A 78 2.20 15.89 13.31
N GLU A 79 2.93 14.79 13.09
CA GLU A 79 4.17 14.47 13.82
C GLU A 79 5.26 15.50 13.54
N SER A 80 5.46 15.84 12.26
CA SER A 80 6.45 16.84 11.84
C SER A 80 6.15 18.24 12.38
N GLN A 81 4.87 18.55 12.60
CA GLN A 81 4.42 19.81 13.23
C GLN A 81 4.41 19.73 14.77
N GLY A 82 4.78 18.59 15.36
CA GLY A 82 4.77 18.35 16.79
C GLY A 82 3.37 18.35 17.42
N GLN A 83 2.32 18.20 16.61
CA GLN A 83 0.91 18.22 17.04
C GLN A 83 0.45 16.88 17.60
N ILE A 84 1.12 15.78 17.22
CA ILE A 84 0.97 14.47 17.84
C ILE A 84 2.36 13.92 18.20
N ARG A 85 2.44 13.21 19.33
CA ARG A 85 3.61 12.42 19.72
C ARG A 85 3.18 10.98 19.89
N LEU A 86 3.45 10.15 18.89
CA LEU A 86 3.39 8.70 19.07
C LEU A 86 4.68 8.31 19.78
N PHE A 87 4.65 8.34 21.12
CA PHE A 87 5.71 7.72 21.91
C PHE A 87 5.56 6.19 21.81
N PRO A 88 6.68 5.44 21.73
CA PRO A 88 6.69 3.99 21.67
C PRO A 88 6.18 3.32 22.95
#